data_AF-A0A0L7LI43-F1
#
_entry.id   AF-A0A0L7LI43-F1
#
_cell.length_a   1.000
_cell.length_b   1.000
_cell.length_c   1.000
_cell.angle_alpha   90.00
_cell.angle_beta   90.00
_cell.angle_gamma   90.00
#
_symmetry.space_group_name_H-M   'P 1'
#
loop_
_entity.id
_entity.type
_entity.pdbx_description
1 polymer ?
#
loop_
_entity_poly.entity_id
_entity_poly.type
_entity_poly.pdbx_seq_one_letter_code
_entity_poly.pdbx_strand_id
1 'polypeptide(L)'
;MNTGIHLGMALSVGSLFFNIGGDAKDILNNFNFLYFSLMFLMFTAFSAVSISFPEQIPVVRREHFNRWYTTGAYYTSTLVSILPSQTVCTITYACITYWMTGQPLEFERFSIFATTLLMNGVVFGPFFIMPFTIFSGFFLHYRDAPYVFRWLFHISFLKHGLVGLMISVYGMGRPKLICTDTVNFYCHYRHPKLFMQEYDMDEESFSIVCAALLVIGVVVVTCSYIILRIRLKHKW
;
A
#
# COMPACT_ATOMS: atom_id res chain seq x y z
N MET A 1 2.91 -3.86 -20.74
CA MET A 1 4.22 -3.84 -20.05
C MET A 1 4.07 -3.93 -18.53
N ASN A 2 3.16 -3.18 -17.91
CA ASN A 2 3.03 -3.12 -16.44
C ASN A 2 2.66 -4.47 -15.76
N THR A 3 1.73 -5.25 -16.32
CA THR A 3 1.32 -6.54 -15.73
C THR A 3 2.44 -7.58 -15.68
N GLY A 4 3.36 -7.57 -16.64
CA GLY A 4 4.50 -8.50 -16.68
C GLY A 4 5.47 -8.27 -15.52
N ILE A 5 5.71 -7.01 -15.13
CA ILE A 5 6.56 -6.66 -13.99
C ILE A 5 5.93 -7.18 -12.68
N HIS A 6 4.62 -6.99 -12.52
CA HIS A 6 3.91 -7.48 -11.33
C HIS A 6 3.91 -9.00 -11.25
N LEU A 7 3.74 -9.71 -12.37
CA LEU A 7 3.79 -11.17 -12.40
C LEU A 7 5.19 -11.70 -12.07
N GLY A 8 6.24 -11.15 -12.70
CA GLY A 8 7.62 -11.53 -12.43
C GLY A 8 7.99 -11.30 -10.97
N MET A 9 7.69 -10.12 -10.44
CA MET A 9 7.96 -9.79 -9.03
C MET A 9 7.12 -10.61 -8.06
N ALA A 10 5.86 -10.93 -8.39
CA ALA A 10 5.03 -11.78 -7.55
C ALA A 10 5.62 -13.19 -7.40
N LEU A 11 6.13 -13.76 -8.49
CA LEU A 11 6.78 -15.07 -8.47
C LEU A 11 8.10 -15.02 -7.70
N SER A 12 8.93 -14.00 -7.92
CA SER A 12 10.19 -13.84 -7.20
C SER A 12 9.95 -13.68 -5.69
N VAL A 13 9.09 -12.76 -5.27
CA VAL A 13 8.79 -12.51 -3.86
C VAL A 13 8.09 -13.72 -3.23
N GLY A 14 7.12 -14.32 -3.92
CA GLY A 14 6.43 -15.51 -3.45
C GLY A 14 7.37 -16.70 -3.25
N SER A 15 8.42 -16.82 -4.07
CA SER A 15 9.44 -17.86 -3.90
C SER A 15 10.39 -17.59 -2.72
N LEU A 16 10.77 -16.33 -2.49
CA LEU A 16 11.64 -15.94 -1.37
C LEU A 16 10.97 -16.13 -0.01
N PHE A 17 9.66 -15.85 0.06
CA PHE A 17 8.86 -15.92 1.28
C PHE A 17 7.92 -17.13 1.28
N PHE A 18 8.34 -18.24 0.66
CA PHE A 18 7.48 -19.40 0.45
C PHE A 18 7.00 -20.03 1.76
N ASN A 19 5.67 -20.17 1.91
CA ASN A 19 5.00 -20.85 3.01
C ASN A 19 5.36 -20.37 4.44
N ILE A 20 5.64 -19.08 4.62
CA ILE A 20 5.96 -18.48 5.94
C ILE A 20 4.73 -18.06 6.75
N GLY A 21 3.57 -17.88 6.11
CA GLY A 21 2.41 -17.21 6.71
C GLY A 21 1.77 -17.97 7.87
N GLY A 22 2.04 -19.26 8.02
CA GLY A 22 1.49 -20.14 9.05
C GLY A 22 2.37 -20.38 10.28
N ASP A 23 3.66 -20.05 10.22
CA ASP A 23 4.64 -20.37 11.27
C ASP A 23 4.92 -19.15 12.17
N ALA A 24 4.85 -19.35 13.49
CA ALA A 24 5.14 -18.33 14.48
C ALA A 24 6.61 -17.88 14.46
N LYS A 25 7.54 -18.76 14.04
CA LYS A 25 8.96 -18.43 13.97
C LYS A 25 9.25 -17.38 12.88
N ASP A 26 8.43 -17.35 11.83
CA ASP A 26 8.62 -16.52 10.64
C ASP A 26 7.76 -15.26 10.64
N ILE A 27 7.14 -14.90 11.78
CA ILE A 27 6.30 -13.69 11.86
C ILE A 27 7.02 -12.43 11.39
N LEU A 28 8.27 -12.24 11.80
CA LEU A 28 9.06 -11.08 11.37
C LEU A 28 9.33 -11.10 9.86
N ASN A 29 9.60 -12.28 9.29
CA ASN A 29 9.77 -12.45 7.85
C ASN A 29 8.47 -12.13 7.11
N ASN A 30 7.33 -12.53 7.67
CA ASN A 30 6.03 -12.26 7.08
C ASN A 30 5.68 -10.76 7.19
N PHE A 31 5.98 -10.11 8.32
CA PHE A 31 5.85 -8.66 8.48
C PHE A 31 6.66 -7.90 7.41
N ASN A 32 7.92 -8.32 7.19
CA ASN A 32 8.77 -7.79 6.13
C ASN A 32 8.17 -8.00 4.72
N PHE A 33 7.61 -9.17 4.46
CA PHE A 33 6.90 -9.46 3.20
C PHE A 33 5.69 -8.53 2.99
N LEU A 34 4.87 -8.30 4.02
CA LEU A 34 3.70 -7.42 3.94
C LEU A 34 4.12 -5.99 3.62
N TYR A 35 5.14 -5.48 4.32
CA TYR A 35 5.67 -4.14 4.06
C TYR A 35 6.29 -4.04 2.66
N PHE A 36 7.07 -5.04 2.24
CA PHE A 36 7.63 -5.09 0.89
C PHE A 36 6.54 -5.06 -0.19
N SER A 37 5.48 -5.84 -0.01
CA SER A 37 4.34 -5.89 -0.93
C SER A 37 3.67 -4.53 -1.11
N LEU A 38 3.48 -3.82 0.01
CA LEU A 38 2.95 -2.45 0.03
C LEU A 38 3.88 -1.48 -0.73
N MET A 39 5.17 -1.53 -0.44
CA MET A 39 6.20 -0.71 -1.08
C MET A 39 6.28 -0.93 -2.58
N PHE A 40 6.33 -2.19 -3.01
CA PHE A 40 6.45 -2.56 -4.41
C PHE A 40 5.31 -1.94 -5.24
N LEU A 41 4.05 -2.13 -4.83
CA LEU A 41 2.90 -1.62 -5.56
C LEU A 41 2.88 -0.09 -5.63
N MET A 42 3.22 0.58 -4.53
CA MET A 42 3.36 2.03 -4.49
C MET A 42 4.44 2.52 -5.46
N PHE A 43 5.65 1.95 -5.42
CA PHE A 43 6.76 2.36 -6.29
C PHE A 43 6.45 2.15 -7.77
N THR A 44 5.79 1.05 -8.12
CA THR A 44 5.37 0.79 -9.50
C THR A 44 4.32 1.78 -10.00
N ALA A 45 3.30 2.08 -9.19
CA ALA A 45 2.26 3.05 -9.53
C ALA A 45 2.86 4.45 -9.71
N PHE A 46 3.77 4.83 -8.81
CA PHE A 46 4.51 6.08 -8.87
C PHE A 46 5.38 6.20 -10.14
N SER A 47 6.15 5.15 -10.45
CA SER A 47 7.03 5.12 -11.63
C SER A 47 6.23 5.31 -12.93
N ALA A 48 5.08 4.64 -13.05
CA ALA A 48 4.21 4.77 -14.22
C ALA A 48 3.73 6.21 -14.43
N VAL A 49 3.27 6.89 -13.38
CA VAL A 49 2.82 8.29 -13.49
C VAL A 49 3.97 9.25 -13.81
N SER A 50 5.15 9.03 -13.23
CA SER A 50 6.30 9.91 -13.45
C SER A 50 6.81 9.89 -14.89
N ILE A 51 6.67 8.76 -15.55
CA ILE A 51 7.06 8.59 -16.95
C ILE A 51 5.96 9.15 -17.86
N SER A 52 4.69 8.76 -17.64
CA SER A 52 3.61 9.12 -18.56
C SER A 52 3.15 10.58 -18.43
N PHE A 53 3.22 11.19 -17.25
CA PHE A 53 2.68 12.54 -17.03
C PHE A 53 3.43 13.63 -17.82
N PRO A 54 4.78 13.71 -17.80
CA PRO A 54 5.51 14.70 -18.60
C PRO A 54 5.25 14.60 -20.10
N GLU A 55 5.07 13.38 -20.62
CA GLU A 55 4.77 13.13 -22.04
C GLU A 55 3.38 13.65 -22.45
N GLN A 56 2.42 13.63 -21.53
CA GLN A 56 1.06 14.11 -21.80
C GLN A 56 0.93 15.64 -21.75
N ILE A 57 1.76 16.33 -20.94
CA ILE A 57 1.64 17.78 -20.72
C ILE A 57 1.62 18.63 -22.00
N PRO A 58 2.51 18.42 -23.00
CA PRO A 58 2.50 19.22 -24.23
C PRO A 58 1.20 19.07 -25.03
N VAL A 59 0.62 17.87 -25.06
CA VAL A 59 -0.65 17.57 -25.75
C VAL A 59 -1.79 18.24 -25.00
N VAL A 60 -1.89 18.02 -23.69
CA VAL A 60 -2.95 18.59 -22.83
C VAL A 60 -2.95 20.11 -22.89
N ARG A 61 -1.78 20.74 -22.89
CA ARG A 61 -1.66 22.20 -23.00
C ARG A 61 -2.22 22.73 -24.32
N ARG A 62 -1.94 22.03 -25.43
CA ARG A 62 -2.43 22.40 -26.77
C ARG A 62 -3.95 22.25 -26.87
N GLU A 63 -4.48 21.12 -26.43
CA GLU A 63 -5.92 20.81 -26.49
C GLU A 63 -6.73 21.69 -25.54
N HIS A 64 -6.20 21.99 -24.36
CA HIS A 64 -6.80 22.93 -23.41
C HIS A 64 -6.79 24.38 -23.96
N PHE A 65 -5.71 24.81 -24.61
CA PHE A 65 -5.66 26.14 -25.25
C PHE A 65 -6.71 26.26 -26.37
N ASN A 66 -6.90 25.19 -27.15
CA ASN A 66 -7.94 25.10 -28.19
C ASN A 66 -9.34 24.85 -27.62
N ARG A 67 -9.50 24.75 -26.29
CA ARG A 67 -10.77 24.52 -25.57
C ARG A 67 -11.51 23.24 -26.00
N TRP A 68 -10.80 22.19 -26.37
CA TRP A 68 -11.41 20.91 -26.74
C TRP A 68 -12.06 20.20 -25.55
N TYR A 69 -11.53 20.41 -24.34
CA TYR A 69 -12.11 19.91 -23.08
C TYR A 69 -11.66 20.74 -21.88
N THR A 70 -12.35 20.57 -20.75
CA THR A 70 -11.98 21.21 -19.47
C THR A 70 -10.88 20.44 -18.75
N THR A 71 -10.08 21.11 -17.92
CA THR A 71 -9.08 20.44 -17.07
C THR A 71 -9.69 19.33 -16.21
N GLY A 72 -10.92 19.53 -15.73
CA GLY A 72 -11.66 18.54 -14.96
C GLY A 72 -11.93 17.26 -15.77
N ALA A 73 -12.44 17.40 -17.00
CA ALA A 73 -12.73 16.26 -17.86
C ALA A 73 -11.46 15.46 -18.23
N TYR A 74 -10.33 16.12 -18.47
CA TYR A 74 -9.06 15.42 -18.64
C TYR A 74 -8.67 14.68 -17.37
N TYR A 75 -8.63 15.37 -16.23
CA TYR A 75 -8.14 14.79 -14.99
C TYR A 75 -9.01 13.60 -14.51
N THR A 76 -10.33 13.71 -14.59
CA THR A 76 -11.22 12.61 -14.22
C THR A 76 -11.13 11.43 -15.19
N SER A 77 -11.02 11.68 -16.51
CA SER A 77 -10.85 10.60 -17.48
C SER A 77 -9.51 9.87 -17.33
N THR A 78 -8.45 10.58 -16.97
CA THR A 78 -7.15 9.98 -16.60
C THR A 78 -7.27 9.12 -15.34
N LEU A 79 -7.93 9.58 -14.28
CA LEU A 79 -8.12 8.76 -13.08
C LEU A 79 -8.92 7.50 -13.37
N VAL A 80 -10.04 7.62 -14.10
CA VAL A 80 -10.90 6.49 -14.46
C VAL A 80 -10.17 5.48 -15.35
N SER A 81 -9.27 5.93 -16.23
CA SER A 81 -8.50 5.01 -17.08
C SER A 81 -7.37 4.28 -16.35
N ILE A 82 -6.83 4.86 -15.28
CA ILE A 82 -5.77 4.23 -14.46
C ILE A 82 -6.34 3.13 -13.54
N LEU A 83 -7.53 3.34 -12.97
CA LEU A 83 -8.10 2.42 -11.96
C LEU A 83 -8.20 0.95 -12.43
N PRO A 84 -8.71 0.62 -13.64
CA PRO A 84 -8.77 -0.77 -14.11
C PRO A 84 -7.37 -1.40 -14.25
N SER A 85 -6.41 -0.65 -14.81
CA SER A 85 -5.05 -1.15 -14.99
C SER A 85 -4.38 -1.45 -13.64
N GLN A 86 -4.52 -0.54 -12.67
CA GLN A 86 -4.01 -0.72 -11.31
C GLN A 86 -4.69 -1.90 -10.60
N THR A 87 -6.01 -2.05 -10.78
CA THR A 87 -6.79 -3.15 -10.19
C THR A 87 -6.29 -4.51 -10.69
N VAL A 88 -6.15 -4.68 -12.01
CA VAL A 88 -5.66 -5.94 -12.60
C VAL A 88 -4.25 -6.25 -12.08
N CYS A 89 -3.35 -5.27 -12.12
CA CYS A 89 -1.97 -5.43 -11.66
C CYS A 89 -1.88 -5.84 -10.17
N THR A 90 -2.64 -5.16 -9.32
CA THR A 90 -2.65 -5.40 -7.86
C THR A 90 -3.26 -6.76 -7.53
N ILE A 91 -4.38 -7.12 -8.16
CA ILE A 91 -5.03 -8.42 -7.93
C ILE A 91 -4.13 -9.56 -8.41
N THR A 92 -3.51 -9.44 -9.60
CA THR A 92 -2.58 -10.46 -10.08
C THR A 92 -1.42 -10.67 -9.11
N TYR A 93 -0.80 -9.58 -8.61
CA TYR A 93 0.27 -9.67 -7.62
C TYR A 93 -0.22 -10.28 -6.30
N ALA A 94 -1.36 -9.83 -5.78
CA ALA A 94 -1.92 -10.27 -4.52
C ALA A 94 -2.29 -11.76 -4.55
N CYS A 95 -2.98 -12.24 -5.59
CA CYS A 95 -3.35 -13.65 -5.71
C CYS A 95 -2.13 -14.59 -5.64
N ILE A 96 -1.09 -14.27 -6.41
CA ILE A 96 0.12 -15.11 -6.50
C ILE A 96 0.87 -15.10 -5.17
N THR A 97 1.17 -13.91 -4.64
CA THR A 97 1.96 -13.79 -3.40
C THR A 97 1.22 -14.31 -2.18
N TYR A 98 -0.08 -14.04 -2.05
CA TYR A 98 -0.88 -14.52 -0.91
C TYR A 98 -0.92 -16.05 -0.86
N TRP A 99 -1.06 -16.69 -2.02
CA TRP A 99 -1.06 -18.15 -2.12
C TRP A 99 0.33 -18.75 -1.88
N MET A 100 1.38 -18.25 -2.55
CA MET A 100 2.74 -18.79 -2.42
C MET A 100 3.33 -18.62 -1.02
N THR A 101 3.03 -17.51 -0.34
CA THR A 101 3.53 -17.25 1.01
C THR A 101 2.76 -18.00 2.11
N GLY A 102 1.68 -18.71 1.77
CA GLY A 102 0.91 -19.51 2.72
C GLY A 102 0.11 -18.68 3.72
N GLN A 103 -0.46 -17.55 3.28
CA GLN A 103 -1.35 -16.75 4.14
C GLN A 103 -2.68 -17.48 4.40
N PRO A 104 -3.43 -17.11 5.47
CA PRO A 104 -4.70 -17.77 5.79
C PRO A 104 -5.72 -17.73 4.65
N LEU A 105 -6.20 -18.88 4.19
CA LEU A 105 -7.11 -19.00 3.03
C LEU A 105 -8.58 -18.67 3.36
N GLU A 106 -8.81 -17.60 4.12
CA GLU A 106 -10.14 -17.06 4.40
C GLU A 106 -10.45 -15.92 3.43
N PHE A 107 -11.63 -15.96 2.80
CA PHE A 107 -12.02 -14.96 1.79
C PHE A 107 -12.02 -13.53 2.35
N GLU A 108 -12.51 -13.35 3.58
CA GLU A 108 -12.54 -12.03 4.25
C GLU A 108 -11.12 -11.46 4.41
N ARG A 109 -10.16 -12.29 4.86
CA ARG A 109 -8.75 -11.90 5.02
C ARG A 109 -8.12 -11.52 3.69
N PHE A 110 -8.33 -12.33 2.67
CA PHE A 110 -7.84 -12.04 1.33
C PHE A 110 -8.45 -10.74 0.76
N SER A 111 -9.75 -10.51 0.97
CA SER A 111 -10.43 -9.30 0.51
C SER A 111 -9.87 -8.04 1.18
N ILE A 112 -9.64 -8.07 2.49
CA ILE A 112 -9.00 -6.97 3.24
C ILE A 112 -7.57 -6.73 2.74
N PHE A 113 -6.79 -7.79 2.54
CA PHE A 113 -5.43 -7.72 2.01
C PHE A 113 -5.40 -7.05 0.63
N ALA A 114 -6.18 -7.57 -0.33
CA ALA A 114 -6.23 -7.05 -1.69
C ALA A 114 -6.75 -5.61 -1.75
N THR A 115 -7.78 -5.28 -0.97
CA THR A 115 -8.36 -3.92 -0.91
C THR A 115 -7.38 -2.93 -0.32
N THR A 116 -6.65 -3.30 0.74
CA THR A 116 -5.62 -2.45 1.36
C THR A 116 -4.51 -2.13 0.37
N LEU A 117 -4.01 -3.16 -0.34
CA LEU A 117 -2.99 -2.97 -1.38
C LEU A 117 -3.50 -2.06 -2.52
N LEU A 118 -4.74 -2.25 -2.96
CA LEU A 118 -5.35 -1.45 -4.01
C LEU A 118 -5.49 0.01 -3.59
N MET A 119 -6.05 0.27 -2.41
CA MET A 119 -6.23 1.63 -1.88
C MET A 119 -4.89 2.34 -1.75
N ASN A 120 -3.86 1.65 -1.26
CA ASN A 120 -2.53 2.24 -1.11
C ASN A 120 -1.88 2.55 -2.46
N GLY A 121 -1.99 1.63 -3.43
CA GLY A 121 -1.42 1.80 -4.77
C GLY A 121 -2.03 2.93 -5.59
N VAL A 122 -3.19 3.45 -5.21
CA VAL A 122 -3.86 4.60 -5.87
C VAL A 122 -3.44 5.95 -5.24
N VAL A 123 -2.80 5.96 -4.07
CA VAL A 123 -2.31 7.19 -3.42
C VAL A 123 -0.96 7.59 -4.04
N PHE A 124 -0.97 8.58 -4.94
CA PHE A 124 0.22 9.04 -5.67
C PHE A 124 1.14 9.97 -4.85
N GLY A 125 2.47 9.76 -4.87
CA GLY A 125 3.41 10.83 -4.49
C GLY A 125 4.90 10.44 -4.31
N PRO A 126 5.85 10.96 -5.10
CA PRO A 126 7.31 10.75 -4.93
C PRO A 126 7.94 11.46 -3.74
N PHE A 127 7.58 12.74 -3.56
CA PHE A 127 8.38 13.66 -2.75
C PHE A 127 8.23 13.44 -1.25
N PHE A 128 7.36 12.50 -0.86
CA PHE A 128 7.12 12.16 0.54
C PHE A 128 7.28 10.67 0.84
N ILE A 129 7.74 9.85 -0.10
CA ILE A 129 7.88 8.39 0.14
C ILE A 129 8.84 8.14 1.31
N MET A 130 10.05 8.70 1.26
CA MET A 130 11.08 8.44 2.28
C MET A 130 10.69 8.90 3.70
N PRO A 131 10.06 10.08 3.90
CA PRO A 131 9.50 10.39 5.22
C PRO A 131 8.42 9.38 5.64
N PHE A 132 7.49 9.02 4.74
CA PHE A 132 6.38 8.13 5.11
C PHE A 132 6.78 6.67 5.30
N THR A 133 7.90 6.20 4.72
CA THR A 133 8.45 4.87 5.04
C THR A 133 8.92 4.81 6.48
N ILE A 134 9.58 5.85 6.98
CA ILE A 134 10.02 5.93 8.39
C ILE A 134 8.80 5.92 9.32
N PHE A 135 7.82 6.78 9.03
CA PHE A 135 6.59 6.91 9.83
C PHE A 135 5.49 5.90 9.46
N SER A 136 5.86 4.75 8.89
CA SER A 136 4.92 3.66 8.57
C SER A 136 4.65 2.71 9.74
N GLY A 137 5.45 2.78 10.81
CA GLY A 137 5.48 1.75 11.85
C GLY A 137 6.40 0.57 11.54
N PHE A 138 7.06 0.56 10.38
CA PHE A 138 8.07 -0.45 10.03
C PHE A 138 9.45 -0.14 10.61
N PHE A 139 9.95 1.09 10.43
CA PHE A 139 11.29 1.49 10.90
C PHE A 139 11.29 2.23 12.24
N LEU A 140 10.22 3.00 12.52
CA LEU A 140 10.05 3.75 13.75
C LEU A 140 8.65 3.47 14.31
N HIS A 141 8.57 3.05 15.58
CA HIS A 141 7.30 2.88 16.27
C HIS A 141 6.72 4.22 16.73
N TYR A 142 5.39 4.28 16.87
CA TYR A 142 4.70 5.49 17.27
C TYR A 142 5.09 5.96 18.69
N ARG A 143 5.27 5.01 19.62
CA ARG A 143 5.70 5.29 21.01
C ARG A 143 7.08 5.93 21.09
N ASP A 144 8.01 5.47 20.26
CA ASP A 144 9.42 5.89 20.24
C ASP A 144 9.64 7.22 19.50
N ALA A 145 8.66 7.66 18.70
CA ALA A 145 8.75 8.91 17.97
C ALA A 145 8.63 10.13 18.91
N PRO A 146 9.48 11.17 18.73
CA PRO A 146 9.35 12.43 19.45
C PRO A 146 7.97 13.04 19.25
N TYR A 147 7.41 13.66 20.30
CA TYR A 147 6.04 14.18 20.29
C TYR A 147 5.73 15.08 19.08
N VAL A 148 6.70 15.91 18.66
CA VAL A 148 6.59 16.82 17.51
C VAL A 148 6.34 16.09 16.19
N PHE A 149 6.80 14.84 16.03
CA PHE A 149 6.67 14.09 14.77
C PHE A 149 5.54 13.06 14.77
N ARG A 150 4.82 12.86 15.89
CA ARG A 150 3.75 11.85 15.99
C ARG A 150 2.61 12.07 15.01
N TRP A 151 2.30 13.31 14.64
CA TRP A 151 1.27 13.62 13.66
C TRP A 151 1.56 13.07 12.25
N LEU A 152 2.85 12.84 11.92
CA LEU A 152 3.24 12.27 10.62
C LEU A 152 2.75 10.83 10.44
N PHE A 153 2.60 10.07 11.52
CA PHE A 153 2.02 8.72 11.46
C PHE A 153 0.54 8.75 11.05
N HIS A 154 -0.21 9.76 11.48
CA HIS A 154 -1.65 9.89 11.17
C HIS A 154 -1.92 10.31 9.73
N ILE A 155 -0.99 11.03 9.08
CA ILE A 155 -1.12 11.39 7.67
C ILE A 155 -0.44 10.38 6.73
N SER A 156 0.32 9.43 7.28
CA SER A 156 1.06 8.43 6.50
C SER A 156 0.10 7.38 5.94
N PHE A 157 -0.13 7.40 4.62
CA PHE A 157 -0.86 6.34 3.94
C PHE A 157 -0.15 4.99 4.07
N LEU A 158 1.18 4.97 4.22
CA LEU A 158 1.96 3.76 4.43
C LEU A 158 1.73 3.12 5.80
N LYS A 159 1.56 3.93 6.86
CA LYS A 159 1.14 3.43 8.17
C LYS A 159 -0.21 2.72 8.07
N HIS A 160 -1.20 3.39 7.48
CA HIS A 160 -2.55 2.84 7.34
C HIS A 160 -2.56 1.60 6.45
N GLY A 161 -1.77 1.60 5.36
CA GLY A 161 -1.56 0.43 4.51
C GLY A 161 -0.98 -0.75 5.27
N LEU A 162 0.11 -0.56 6.04
CA LEU A 162 0.75 -1.62 6.80
C LEU A 162 -0.19 -2.18 7.89
N VAL A 163 -0.88 -1.31 8.63
CA VAL A 163 -1.89 -1.70 9.62
C VAL A 163 -3.01 -2.52 8.97
N GLY A 164 -3.51 -2.12 7.80
CA GLY A 164 -4.53 -2.89 7.08
C GLY A 164 -4.08 -4.29 6.67
N LEU A 165 -2.83 -4.43 6.22
CA LEU A 165 -2.23 -5.74 5.92
C LEU A 165 -2.06 -6.57 7.19
N MET A 166 -1.60 -5.97 8.29
CA MET A 166 -1.47 -6.64 9.58
C MET A 166 -2.81 -7.12 10.13
N ILE A 167 -3.88 -6.32 10.01
CA ILE A 167 -5.24 -6.73 10.39
C ILE A 167 -5.70 -7.91 9.53
N SER A 168 -5.43 -7.91 8.22
CA SER A 168 -5.82 -9.01 7.32
C SER A 168 -5.17 -10.35 7.73
N VAL A 169 -3.88 -10.34 8.07
CA VAL A 169 -3.11 -11.56 8.34
C VAL A 169 -3.17 -12.00 9.80
N TYR A 170 -3.06 -11.08 10.75
CA TYR A 170 -2.92 -11.41 12.18
C TYR A 170 -4.11 -10.95 13.03
N GLY A 171 -4.94 -10.04 12.51
CA GLY A 171 -6.15 -9.57 13.16
C GLY A 171 -7.31 -10.57 13.12
N MET A 172 -8.53 -10.07 13.38
CA MET A 172 -9.78 -10.85 13.35
C MET A 172 -9.74 -12.12 14.21
N GLY A 173 -9.12 -12.05 15.40
CA GLY A 173 -9.11 -13.16 16.35
C GLY A 173 -8.39 -14.43 15.87
N ARG A 174 -7.33 -14.29 15.04
CA ARG A 174 -6.58 -15.44 14.52
C ARG A 174 -6.09 -16.35 15.67
N PRO A 175 -6.29 -17.69 15.57
CA PRO A 175 -5.85 -18.63 16.59
C PRO A 175 -4.33 -18.68 16.72
N LYS A 176 -3.85 -19.39 17.76
CA LYS A 176 -2.42 -19.58 18.01
C LYS A 176 -1.75 -20.21 16.79
N LEU A 177 -0.60 -19.67 16.41
CA LEU A 177 0.17 -20.19 15.28
C LEU A 177 0.94 -21.45 15.67
N ILE A 178 1.24 -22.24 14.64
CA ILE A 178 2.13 -23.40 14.76
C ILE A 178 3.56 -22.85 14.90
N CYS A 179 4.36 -23.47 15.75
CA CYS A 179 5.77 -23.12 15.94
C CYS A 179 6.57 -24.35 15.51
N THR A 180 7.24 -24.28 14.37
CA THR A 180 8.05 -25.41 13.84
C THR A 180 9.51 -25.32 14.29
N ASP A 181 9.87 -24.32 15.10
CA ASP A 181 11.21 -24.27 15.69
C ASP A 181 11.37 -25.42 16.69
N THR A 182 12.11 -26.44 16.27
CA THR A 182 12.42 -27.65 17.05
C THR A 182 13.70 -27.50 17.87
N VAL A 183 14.51 -26.47 17.60
CA VAL A 183 15.78 -26.21 18.29
C VAL A 183 15.53 -25.41 19.55
N ASN A 184 14.70 -24.37 19.46
CA ASN A 184 14.20 -23.64 20.60
C ASN A 184 12.71 -23.96 20.75
N PHE A 185 12.33 -24.69 21.80
CA PHE A 185 10.92 -25.01 22.14
C PHE A 185 10.05 -23.77 22.48
N TYR A 186 10.49 -22.57 22.12
CA TYR A 186 9.92 -21.28 22.47
C TYR A 186 9.76 -20.41 21.23
N CYS A 187 8.50 -20.09 20.89
CA CYS A 187 8.17 -19.03 19.95
C CYS A 187 7.51 -17.87 20.71
N HIS A 188 8.18 -16.72 20.73
CA HIS A 188 7.66 -15.52 21.39
C HIS A 188 6.31 -15.09 20.81
N TYR A 189 6.21 -15.07 19.48
CA TYR A 189 5.02 -14.60 18.76
C TYR A 189 3.98 -15.69 18.46
N ARG A 190 3.93 -16.76 19.26
CA ARG A 190 2.93 -17.82 19.09
C ARG A 190 1.49 -17.29 19.15
N HIS A 191 1.28 -16.20 19.89
CA HIS A 191 0.05 -15.44 19.93
C HIS A 191 0.15 -14.19 19.04
N PRO A 192 -0.53 -14.15 17.89
CA PRO A 192 -0.46 -13.00 16.97
C PRO A 192 -0.83 -11.65 17.59
N LYS A 193 -1.75 -11.66 18.55
CA LYS A 193 -2.18 -10.46 19.29
C LYS A 193 -1.02 -9.78 20.01
N LEU A 194 -0.07 -10.55 20.53
CA LEU A 194 1.13 -10.01 21.20
C LEU A 194 1.97 -9.18 20.22
N PHE A 195 2.18 -9.71 19.02
CA PHE A 195 2.93 -9.01 17.97
C PHE A 195 2.24 -7.72 17.54
N MET A 196 0.91 -7.72 17.40
CA MET A 196 0.15 -6.50 17.08
C MET A 196 0.23 -5.43 18.18
N GLN A 197 0.29 -5.85 19.45
CA GLN A 197 0.41 -4.93 20.60
C GLN A 197 1.79 -4.28 20.70
N GLU A 198 2.85 -5.03 20.34
CA GLU A 198 4.22 -4.52 20.35
C GLU A 198 4.45 -3.47 19.25
N TYR A 199 3.80 -3.65 18.10
CA TYR A 199 3.87 -2.73 16.96
C TYR A 199 2.85 -1.59 16.99
N ASP A 200 2.11 -1.40 18.09
CA ASP A 200 1.07 -0.34 18.23
C ASP A 200 -0.07 -0.42 17.18
N MET A 201 -0.52 -1.64 16.84
CA MET A 201 -1.54 -1.86 15.81
C MET A 201 -2.81 -2.56 16.30
N ASP A 202 -2.95 -2.84 17.61
CA ASP A 202 -4.04 -3.65 18.15
C ASP A 202 -5.37 -2.89 18.33
N GLU A 203 -5.33 -1.57 18.58
CA GLU A 203 -6.52 -0.73 18.74
C GLU A 203 -7.15 -0.29 17.39
N GLU A 204 -6.45 -0.51 16.28
CA GLU A 204 -6.88 -0.06 14.97
C GLU A 204 -7.89 -1.02 14.33
N SER A 205 -8.92 -0.46 13.70
CA SER A 205 -9.92 -1.24 12.96
C SER A 205 -9.80 -1.02 11.46
N PHE A 206 -10.21 -2.03 10.68
CA PHE A 206 -10.14 -1.94 9.22
C PHE A 206 -10.98 -0.77 8.65
N SER A 207 -12.11 -0.44 9.30
CA SER A 207 -12.94 0.70 8.91
C SER A 207 -12.21 2.04 9.02
N ILE A 208 -11.42 2.23 10.09
CA ILE A 208 -10.60 3.44 10.29
C ILE A 208 -9.51 3.50 9.22
N VAL A 209 -8.87 2.38 8.92
CA VAL A 209 -7.86 2.28 7.85
C VAL A 209 -8.44 2.70 6.49
N CYS A 210 -9.59 2.15 6.11
CA CYS A 210 -10.26 2.51 4.85
C CYS A 210 -10.66 3.99 4.81
N ALA A 211 -11.22 4.52 5.90
CA ALA A 211 -11.60 5.92 5.99
C ALA A 211 -10.38 6.84 5.85
N ALA A 212 -9.28 6.54 6.55
CA ALA A 212 -8.05 7.32 6.48
C ALA A 212 -7.43 7.30 5.08
N LEU A 213 -7.31 6.12 4.45
CA LEU A 213 -6.78 6.00 3.09
C LEU A 213 -7.65 6.74 2.06
N LEU A 214 -8.97 6.67 2.20
CA LEU A 214 -9.90 7.41 1.33
C LEU A 214 -9.74 8.92 1.50
N VAL A 215 -9.72 9.41 2.75
CA VAL A 215 -9.54 10.85 3.04
C VAL A 215 -8.21 11.35 2.48
N ILE A 216 -7.10 10.63 2.74
CA ILE A 216 -5.78 10.98 2.22
C ILE A 216 -5.80 10.97 0.68
N GLY A 217 -6.40 9.95 0.06
CA GLY A 217 -6.55 9.84 -1.38
C GLY A 217 -7.30 11.03 -1.99
N VAL A 218 -8.45 11.41 -1.41
CA VAL A 218 -9.23 12.58 -1.85
C VAL A 218 -8.44 13.88 -1.72
N VAL A 219 -7.69 14.08 -0.63
CA VAL A 219 -6.84 15.25 -0.42
C VAL A 219 -5.73 15.31 -1.48
N VAL A 220 -5.03 14.21 -1.74
CA VAL A 220 -3.96 14.15 -2.76
C VAL A 220 -4.51 14.40 -4.17
N VAL A 221 -5.66 13.80 -4.49
CA VAL A 221 -6.36 13.97 -5.78
C VAL A 221 -6.80 15.43 -5.98
N THR A 222 -7.42 16.05 -4.98
CA THR A 222 -7.84 17.46 -5.05
C THR A 222 -6.64 18.41 -5.15
N CYS A 223 -5.58 18.20 -4.36
CA CYS A 223 -4.35 18.98 -4.45
C CYS A 223 -3.70 18.88 -5.84
N SER A 224 -3.55 17.66 -6.38
CA SER A 224 -2.95 17.47 -7.70
C SER A 224 -3.80 18.06 -8.83
N TYR A 225 -5.13 17.98 -8.74
CA TYR A 225 -6.03 18.68 -9.67
C TYR A 225 -5.85 20.21 -9.63
N ILE A 226 -5.79 20.79 -8.43
CA ILE A 226 -5.57 22.24 -8.26
C ILE A 226 -4.23 22.66 -8.86
N ILE A 227 -3.16 21.90 -8.59
CA ILE A 227 -1.82 22.14 -9.15
C ILE A 227 -1.86 22.10 -10.68
N LEU A 228 -2.48 21.08 -11.27
CA LEU A 228 -2.61 20.97 -12.73
C LEU A 228 -3.40 22.17 -13.29
N ARG A 229 -4.50 22.56 -12.64
CA ARG A 229 -5.32 23.70 -13.07
C ARG A 229 -4.55 25.01 -13.03
N ILE A 230 -3.73 25.24 -12.00
CA ILE A 230 -2.85 26.42 -11.90
C ILE A 230 -1.82 26.38 -13.03
N ARG A 231 -1.18 25.22 -13.25
CA ARG A 231 -0.15 25.03 -14.29
C ARG A 231 -0.68 25.25 -15.71
N LEU A 232 -1.90 24.84 -16.01
CA LEU A 232 -2.52 25.06 -17.32
C LEU A 232 -3.01 26.50 -17.54
N LYS A 233 -3.25 27.27 -16.48
CA LYS A 233 -3.63 28.70 -16.56
C LYS A 233 -2.42 29.61 -16.78
N HIS A 234 -1.29 29.34 -16.12
CA HIS A 234 -0.08 30.14 -16.29
C HIS A 234 0.67 29.70 -17.55
N LYS A 235 0.68 30.57 -18.56
CA LYS A 235 1.52 30.44 -19.76
C LYS A 235 2.99 30.60 -19.32
N TRP A 236 3.72 29.49 -19.21
CA TRP A 236 5.19 29.49 -19.23
C TRP A 236 5.65 29.17 -20.65
#